data_AF-A0A673CKF8-F1
#
_entry.id   AF-A0A673CKF8-F1
#
_cell.length_a   1.000
_cell.length_b   1.000
_cell.length_c   1.000
_cell.angle_alpha   90.00
_cell.angle_beta   90.00
_cell.angle_gamma   90.00
#
_symmetry.space_group_name_H-M   'P 1'
#
loop_
_entity.id
_entity.type
_entity.pdbx_description
1 polymer ?
#
loop_
_entity_poly.entity_id
_entity_poly.type
_entity_poly.pdbx_seq_one_letter_code
_entity_poly.pdbx_strand_id
1 'polypeptide(L)'
;AAKNTGLEWEKLNYDIHTLRYTRREVRSRWKKILLQLGYQCEVDALLSVNKQSRYSRDQEHFSRAIELLKQLLEHTCLFPPGTGHQSRYLYVMDRLVSLDSAEDFVRLAREKYPKKDGLQNIFLS
;
A
#
# COMPACT_ATOMS: atom_id res chain seq x y z
N ALA A 1 0.49 22.72 -34.37
CA ALA A 1 0.21 21.29 -34.07
C ALA A 1 1.45 20.71 -33.38
N ALA A 2 1.37 20.41 -32.08
CA ALA A 2 2.47 19.79 -31.37
C ALA A 2 2.69 18.38 -31.92
N LYS A 3 3.85 18.13 -32.52
CA LYS A 3 4.26 16.79 -32.95
C LYS A 3 4.53 15.99 -31.68
N ASN A 4 3.58 15.18 -31.26
CA ASN A 4 3.74 14.22 -30.19
C ASN A 4 4.85 13.23 -30.62
N THR A 5 6.04 13.40 -30.07
CA THR A 5 7.23 12.65 -30.48
C THR A 5 7.14 11.23 -29.91
N GLY A 6 7.61 10.22 -30.66
CA GLY A 6 7.55 8.82 -30.22
C GLY A 6 8.17 8.57 -28.83
N LEU A 7 9.12 9.43 -28.42
CA LEU A 7 9.74 9.41 -27.10
C LEU A 7 8.78 9.77 -25.95
N GLU A 8 7.84 10.70 -26.16
CA GLU A 8 6.82 11.04 -25.16
C GLU A 8 5.82 9.90 -24.97
N TRP A 9 5.44 9.22 -26.06
CA TRP A 9 4.61 8.03 -26.00
C TRP A 9 5.30 6.85 -25.31
N GLU A 10 6.56 6.61 -25.64
CA GLU A 10 7.36 5.54 -25.03
C GLU A 10 7.54 5.77 -23.53
N LYS A 11 7.86 7.02 -23.14
CA LYS A 11 7.94 7.43 -21.73
C LYS A 11 6.61 7.24 -21.01
N LEU A 12 5.49 7.67 -21.61
CA LEU A 12 4.17 7.50 -21.01
C LEU A 12 3.81 6.02 -20.83
N ASN A 13 4.13 5.17 -21.80
CA ASN A 13 3.88 3.74 -21.71
C ASN A 13 4.74 3.08 -20.63
N TYR A 14 6.01 3.49 -20.51
CA TYR A 14 6.91 3.07 -19.45
C TYR A 14 6.40 3.49 -18.05
N ASP A 15 5.92 4.73 -17.93
CA ASP A 15 5.35 5.26 -16.69
C ASP A 15 4.07 4.50 -16.30
N ILE A 16 3.19 4.21 -17.27
CA ILE A 16 1.98 3.39 -17.06
C ILE A 16 2.38 1.98 -16.61
N HIS A 17 3.37 1.37 -17.25
CA HIS A 17 3.83 0.03 -16.90
C HIS A 17 4.38 0.01 -15.46
N THR A 18 5.22 0.98 -15.12
CA THR A 18 5.81 1.15 -13.78
C THR A 18 4.72 1.34 -12.72
N LEU A 19 3.72 2.19 -12.97
CA LEU A 19 2.58 2.38 -12.07
C LEU A 19 1.72 1.12 -11.90
N ARG A 20 1.54 0.32 -12.95
CA ARG A 20 0.81 -0.96 -12.87
C ARG A 20 1.60 -1.99 -12.07
N TYR A 21 2.91 -2.03 -12.26
CA TYR A 21 3.81 -2.91 -11.52
C TYR A 21 3.79 -2.59 -10.02
N THR A 22 4.03 -1.33 -9.64
CA THR A 22 4.04 -0.91 -8.22
C THR A 22 2.70 -1.22 -7.54
N ARG A 23 1.57 -0.98 -8.21
CA ARG A 23 0.24 -1.32 -7.69
C ARG A 23 0.05 -2.83 -7.47
N ARG A 24 0.47 -3.67 -8.41
CA ARG A 24 0.38 -5.13 -8.28
C ARG A 24 1.27 -5.63 -7.14
N GLU A 25 2.45 -5.05 -7.00
CA GLU A 25 3.39 -5.41 -5.96
C GLU A 25 2.85 -5.10 -4.56
N VAL A 26 2.38 -3.87 -4.33
CA VAL A 26 1.75 -3.50 -3.04
C VAL A 26 0.54 -4.40 -2.76
N ARG A 27 -0.33 -4.64 -3.76
CA ARG A 27 -1.48 -5.54 -3.59
C ARG A 27 -1.05 -6.95 -3.18
N SER A 28 -0.03 -7.50 -3.81
CA SER A 28 0.49 -8.85 -3.51
C SER A 28 1.04 -8.93 -2.08
N ARG A 29 1.77 -7.89 -1.64
CA ARG A 29 2.32 -7.83 -0.28
C ARG A 29 1.23 -7.74 0.78
N TRP A 30 0.22 -6.91 0.56
CA TRP A 30 -0.96 -6.82 1.44
C TRP A 30 -1.74 -8.12 1.48
N LYS A 31 -1.96 -8.77 0.31
CA LYS A 31 -2.61 -10.08 0.22
C LYS A 31 -1.91 -11.11 1.09
N LYS A 32 -0.57 -11.17 1.05
CA LYS A 32 0.21 -12.11 1.89
C LYS A 32 -0.03 -11.89 3.38
N ILE A 33 -0.12 -10.64 3.85
CA ILE A 33 -0.37 -10.34 5.26
C ILE A 33 -1.81 -10.70 5.64
N LEU A 34 -2.80 -10.29 4.84
CA LEU A 34 -4.21 -10.59 5.09
C LEU A 34 -4.50 -12.10 5.15
N LEU A 35 -3.86 -12.88 4.28
CA LEU A 35 -3.99 -14.34 4.30
C LEU A 35 -3.44 -14.93 5.61
N GLN A 36 -2.36 -14.37 6.16
CA GLN A 36 -1.83 -14.81 7.45
C GLN A 36 -2.69 -14.42 8.65
N LEU A 37 -3.41 -13.31 8.55
CA LEU A 37 -4.42 -12.92 9.54
C LEU A 37 -5.69 -13.79 9.50
N GLY A 38 -5.83 -14.65 8.48
CA GLY A 38 -6.96 -15.57 8.34
C GLY A 38 -8.00 -15.18 7.29
N TYR A 39 -7.81 -14.08 6.56
CA TYR A 39 -8.76 -13.61 5.53
C TYR A 39 -8.70 -14.39 4.22
N GLN A 40 -8.68 -15.72 4.26
CA GLN A 40 -8.52 -16.58 3.08
C GLN A 40 -9.60 -16.32 2.02
N CYS A 41 -10.86 -16.20 2.45
CA CYS A 41 -12.01 -16.01 1.55
C CYS A 41 -12.27 -14.53 1.20
N GLU A 42 -11.90 -13.60 2.09
CA GLU A 42 -12.29 -12.20 2.00
C GLU A 42 -11.20 -11.28 1.44
N VAL A 43 -9.96 -11.78 1.32
CA VAL A 43 -8.80 -10.96 0.96
C VAL A 43 -9.00 -10.16 -0.34
N ASP A 44 -9.63 -10.76 -1.35
CA ASP A 44 -9.84 -10.07 -2.62
C ASP A 44 -10.92 -8.98 -2.52
N ALA A 45 -11.91 -9.14 -1.64
CA ALA A 45 -12.92 -8.14 -1.33
C ALA A 45 -12.35 -6.99 -0.47
N LEU A 46 -11.53 -7.31 0.54
CA LEU A 46 -10.83 -6.31 1.36
C LEU A 46 -9.92 -5.43 0.51
N LEU A 47 -9.18 -6.02 -0.45
CA LEU A 47 -8.32 -5.28 -1.37
C LEU A 47 -9.08 -4.64 -2.55
N SER A 48 -10.39 -4.90 -2.68
CA SER A 48 -11.25 -4.27 -3.68
C SER A 48 -11.73 -2.92 -3.15
N VAL A 49 -11.08 -1.86 -3.63
CA VAL A 49 -11.44 -0.47 -3.37
C VAL A 49 -11.90 0.17 -4.67
N ASN A 50 -13.21 0.35 -4.78
CA ASN A 50 -13.85 1.05 -5.88
C ASN A 50 -14.07 2.53 -5.50
N LYS A 51 -14.41 3.39 -6.47
CA LYS A 51 -14.70 4.82 -6.23
C LYS A 51 -15.92 5.06 -5.32
N GLN A 52 -16.74 4.04 -5.08
CA GLN A 52 -17.91 4.07 -4.22
C GLN A 52 -17.61 3.58 -2.80
N SER A 53 -16.37 3.16 -2.52
CA SER A 53 -15.98 2.71 -1.19
C SER A 53 -16.13 3.89 -0.25
N ARG A 54 -16.95 3.70 0.78
CA ARG A 54 -17.16 4.69 1.84
C ARG A 54 -16.25 4.33 2.99
N TYR A 55 -15.72 5.36 3.65
CA TYR A 55 -15.10 5.18 4.95
C TYR A 55 -16.16 4.80 5.98
N SER A 56 -15.73 4.21 7.08
CA SER A 56 -16.53 4.12 8.28
C SER A 56 -17.13 5.49 8.62
N ARG A 57 -18.36 5.50 9.13
CA ARG A 57 -19.01 6.75 9.58
C ARG A 57 -18.39 7.23 10.91
N ASP A 58 -17.57 6.38 11.53
CA ASP A 58 -16.85 6.68 12.76
C ASP A 58 -15.56 7.46 12.47
N GLN A 59 -15.52 8.68 12.98
CA GLN A 59 -14.41 9.61 12.81
C GLN A 59 -13.16 9.14 13.57
N GLU A 60 -13.31 8.39 14.67
CA GLU A 60 -12.20 7.82 15.43
C GLU A 60 -11.53 6.69 14.63
N HIS A 61 -12.33 5.78 14.05
CA HIS A 61 -11.82 4.73 13.17
C HIS A 61 -11.06 5.30 11.98
N PHE A 62 -11.60 6.35 11.35
CA PHE A 62 -10.94 7.01 10.23
C PHE A 62 -9.61 7.66 10.64
N SER A 63 -9.59 8.35 11.79
CA SER A 63 -8.37 8.99 12.32
C SER A 63 -7.30 7.95 12.66
N ARG A 64 -7.71 6.83 13.26
CA ARG A 64 -6.83 5.70 13.56
C ARG A 64 -6.27 5.06 12.30
N ALA A 65 -7.09 4.91 11.27
CA ALA A 65 -6.65 4.36 9.99
C ALA A 65 -5.60 5.25 9.31
N ILE A 66 -5.73 6.58 9.41
CA ILE A 66 -4.70 7.53 8.94
C ILE A 66 -3.39 7.32 9.70
N GLU A 67 -3.45 7.22 11.02
CA GLU A 67 -2.28 7.02 11.87
C GLU A 67 -1.54 5.71 11.53
N LEU A 68 -2.26 4.59 11.47
CA LEU A 68 -1.67 3.29 11.15
C LEU A 68 -1.11 3.25 9.72
N LEU A 69 -1.77 3.90 8.76
CA LEU A 69 -1.23 4.01 7.40
C LEU A 69 0.07 4.82 7.38
N LYS A 70 0.17 5.91 8.13
CA LYS A 70 1.43 6.67 8.29
C LYS A 70 2.53 5.79 8.85
N GLN A 71 2.25 5.02 9.89
CA GLN A 71 3.23 4.09 10.46
C GLN A 71 3.72 3.05 9.44
N LEU A 72 2.84 2.54 8.57
CA LEU A 72 3.26 1.63 7.50
C LEU A 72 4.21 2.32 6.51
N LEU A 73 3.94 3.58 6.14
CA LEU A 73 4.78 4.34 5.21
C LEU A 73 6.16 4.66 5.81
N GLU A 74 6.18 4.94 7.10
CA GLU A 74 7.40 5.29 7.82
C GLU A 74 8.28 4.08 8.10
N HIS A 75 7.70 2.96 8.56
CA HIS A 75 8.45 1.84 9.11
C HIS A 75 8.50 0.59 8.25
N THR A 76 7.78 0.57 7.12
CA THR A 76 7.78 -0.60 6.23
C THR A 76 8.18 -0.23 4.82
N CYS A 77 8.75 -1.21 4.09
CA CYS A 77 8.97 -1.11 2.66
C CYS A 77 7.77 -1.62 1.85
N LEU A 78 6.57 -1.73 2.44
CA LEU A 78 5.36 -2.21 1.75
C LEU A 78 5.06 -1.46 0.46
N PHE A 79 5.39 -0.17 0.43
CA PHE A 79 5.17 0.74 -0.69
C PHE A 79 6.48 1.01 -1.44
N PRO A 80 6.66 0.46 -2.65
CA PRO A 80 7.80 0.79 -3.50
C PRO A 80 7.83 2.28 -3.88
N PRO A 81 9.01 2.82 -4.27
CA PRO A 81 9.10 4.15 -4.88
C PRO A 81 8.15 4.28 -6.07
N GLY A 82 7.52 5.45 -6.24
CA GLY A 82 6.54 5.66 -7.30
C GLY A 82 5.16 5.05 -7.03
N THR A 83 4.88 4.61 -5.80
CA THR A 83 3.50 4.29 -5.39
C THR A 83 2.65 5.56 -5.47
N GLY A 84 1.70 5.60 -6.42
CA GLY A 84 0.76 6.72 -6.59
C GLY A 84 -0.22 6.89 -5.42
N HIS A 85 -1.26 7.70 -5.60
CA HIS A 85 -2.26 8.08 -4.58
C HIS A 85 -2.56 6.97 -3.54
N GLN A 86 -2.04 7.19 -2.34
CA GLN A 86 -2.11 6.27 -1.19
C GLN A 86 -3.53 6.17 -0.61
N SER A 87 -4.43 7.07 -1.01
CA SER A 87 -5.84 7.14 -0.58
C SER A 87 -6.58 5.81 -0.73
N ARG A 88 -6.18 4.96 -1.69
CA ARG A 88 -6.80 3.63 -1.86
C ARG A 88 -6.51 2.67 -0.70
N TYR A 89 -5.32 2.77 -0.10
CA TYR A 89 -4.89 1.90 1.00
C TYR A 89 -5.45 2.37 2.33
N LEU A 90 -5.82 3.66 2.43
CA LEU A 90 -6.54 4.19 3.56
C LEU A 90 -7.91 3.52 3.74
N TYR A 91 -8.65 3.27 2.65
CA TYR A 91 -9.90 2.51 2.74
C TYR A 91 -9.71 1.08 3.25
N VAL A 92 -8.62 0.42 2.88
CA VAL A 92 -8.35 -0.94 3.36
C VAL A 92 -7.97 -0.88 4.85
N MET A 93 -7.18 0.12 5.25
CA MET A 93 -6.82 0.32 6.65
C MET A 93 -8.05 0.65 7.52
N ASP A 94 -8.92 1.53 7.06
CA ASP A 94 -10.17 1.89 7.72
C ASP A 94 -11.08 0.67 7.96
N ARG A 95 -11.20 -0.22 6.97
CA ARG A 95 -11.89 -1.50 7.14
C ARG A 95 -11.21 -2.40 8.16
N LEU A 96 -9.88 -2.49 8.14
CA LEU A 96 -9.14 -3.30 9.12
C LEU A 96 -9.30 -2.78 10.54
N VAL A 97 -9.41 -1.46 10.73
CA VAL A 97 -9.69 -0.85 12.04
C VAL A 97 -11.10 -1.22 12.50
N SER A 98 -12.10 -1.19 11.60
CA SER A 98 -13.46 -1.63 11.92
C SER A 98 -13.57 -3.14 12.22
N LEU A 99 -12.59 -3.94 11.77
CA LEU A 99 -12.48 -5.38 12.02
C LEU A 99 -11.52 -5.71 13.18
N ASP A 100 -11.02 -4.70 13.90
CA ASP A 100 -10.07 -4.85 15.01
C ASP A 100 -8.80 -5.66 14.63
N SER A 101 -8.36 -5.54 13.37
CA SER A 101 -7.24 -6.31 12.81
C SER A 101 -6.12 -5.43 12.24
N ALA A 102 -6.25 -4.11 12.37
CA ALA A 102 -5.30 -3.15 11.80
C ALA A 102 -3.95 -3.17 12.50
N GLU A 103 -3.94 -3.28 13.82
CA GLU A 103 -2.75 -3.36 14.66
C GLU A 103 -1.92 -4.61 14.33
N ASP A 104 -2.57 -5.77 14.24
CA ASP A 104 -1.92 -7.02 13.84
C ASP A 104 -1.42 -6.96 12.39
N PHE A 105 -2.16 -6.31 11.50
CA PHE A 105 -1.69 -6.05 10.15
C PHE A 105 -0.40 -5.23 10.14
N VAL A 106 -0.35 -4.13 10.92
CA VAL A 106 0.84 -3.28 11.03
C VAL A 106 2.02 -4.04 11.62
N ARG A 107 1.79 -4.86 12.65
CA ARG A 107 2.82 -5.70 13.25
C ARG A 107 3.42 -6.68 12.23
N LEU A 108 2.58 -7.46 11.54
CA LEU A 108 3.04 -8.39 10.49
C LEU A 108 3.71 -7.68 9.32
N ALA A 109 3.26 -6.48 8.96
CA ALA A 109 3.89 -5.67 7.93
C ALA A 109 5.32 -5.26 8.31
N ARG A 110 5.54 -4.85 9.57
CA ARG A 110 6.88 -4.51 10.09
C ARG A 110 7.80 -5.74 10.13
N GLU A 111 7.27 -6.89 10.54
CA GLU A 111 8.05 -8.14 10.58
C GLU A 111 8.47 -8.61 9.17
N LYS A 112 7.56 -8.54 8.19
CA LYS A 112 7.82 -9.08 6.83
C LYS A 112 8.49 -8.10 5.88
N TYR A 113 8.19 -6.83 6.03
CA TYR A 113 8.65 -5.77 5.14
C TYR A 113 9.28 -4.64 5.95
N PRO A 114 10.27 -4.91 6.82
CA PRO A 114 10.91 -3.86 7.58
C PRO A 114 11.56 -2.87 6.62
N LYS A 115 11.43 -1.57 6.90
CA LYS A 115 12.27 -0.58 6.25
C LYS A 115 13.67 -0.76 6.81
N LYS A 116 14.64 -1.04 5.94
CA LYS A 116 16.04 -1.11 6.35
C LYS A 116 16.49 0.32 6.62
N ASP A 117 16.41 0.75 7.88
CA ASP A 117 17.09 1.96 8.31
C ASP A 117 18.60 1.73 8.11
N GLY A 118 19.18 2.37 7.10
CA GLY A 118 20.60 2.75 7.13
C GLY A 118 21.69 1.68 7.04
N LEU A 119 21.46 0.43 6.62
CA LEU A 119 22.58 -0.47 6.26
C LEU A 119 23.18 -0.17 4.87
N GLN A 120 23.51 1.11 4.62
CA GLN A 120 24.50 1.52 3.63
C GLN A 120 25.85 1.92 4.28
N ASN A 121 26.04 1.70 5.60
CA ASN A 121 27.23 2.19 6.30
C ASN A 121 28.11 1.11 6.99
N ILE A 122 28.09 -0.15 6.53
CA ILE A 122 29.01 -1.19 7.08
C ILE A 122 29.67 -2.08 6.00
N PHE A 123 29.76 -1.62 4.75
CA PHE A 123 30.56 -2.32 3.71
C PHE A 123 31.65 -1.43 3.07
N LEU A 124 32.09 -0.39 3.78
CA LEU A 124 33.29 0.38 3.42
C LEU A 124 34.16 0.59 4.67
N SER A 125 34.73 -0.49 5.21
CA SER A 125 35.85 -0.44 6.14
C SER A 125 36.84 -1.54 5.79
#